data_AF-A0A0G0Q003-F1
#
_entry.id   AF-A0A0G0Q003-F1
#
_cell.length_a   1.000
_cell.length_b   1.000
_cell.length_c   1.000
_cell.angle_alpha   90.00
_cell.angle_beta   90.00
_cell.angle_gamma   90.00
#
_symmetry.space_group_name_H-M   'P 1'
#
loop_
_entity.id
_entity.type
_entity.pdbx_description
1 polymer ?
#
loop_
_entity_poly.entity_id
_entity_poly.type
_entity_poly.pdbx_seq_one_letter_code
_entity_poly.pdbx_strand_id
1 'polypeptide(L)'
;MANWKKIRRRNKWRSRFSRNSKGVNRSRLMVKIAKLSFLGVVLVFLGLFIVLPFFAFNLPSPDKVVRREGFSTKIVDRNGNALYDIFIDERRTLVEIKDIPQVLRDATVSIEDKNFYKHQGFDPFGMLRGFTRIFTRGYAQGGSTLTQQLVKNVLLSPERTIWRKIKEFVLAIQIERRYSKDQILQMYLNEAPYGGTAWGVEAASETYFGKNVRDLNLVESAILAGLPQRPSVYSPYSPEPDAYVERTKQVLRRMREDGYISEEEEQKAQEDLENIEFQEKGANFKAPHFVQYIQKALINRYGEQVIEQGGLKVTTTLDLELQERVQQIVAEEIEKVLNLNITNGAAVVLNF
;
A
#
# COMPACT_ATOMS: atom_id res chain seq x y z
N MET A 1 49.45 -48.39 82.98
CA MET A 1 48.06 -48.73 82.59
C MET A 1 47.41 -47.46 82.02
N ALA A 2 47.57 -47.17 80.72
CA ALA A 2 46.62 -47.46 79.61
C ALA A 2 45.27 -46.72 79.78
N ASN A 3 45.11 -45.48 79.30
CA ASN A 3 44.81 -45.02 77.94
C ASN A 3 43.37 -45.29 77.46
N TRP A 4 42.42 -44.43 77.87
CA TRP A 4 41.08 -44.28 77.26
C TRP A 4 40.70 -42.79 77.17
N LYS A 5 41.40 -42.03 76.32
CA LYS A 5 40.93 -40.72 75.81
C LYS A 5 41.32 -40.52 74.35
N LYS A 6 40.80 -41.40 73.48
CA LYS A 6 40.73 -41.18 72.03
C LYS A 6 39.53 -41.96 71.51
N ILE A 7 38.37 -41.33 71.40
CA ILE A 7 37.29 -41.57 70.42
C ILE A 7 36.19 -40.54 70.77
N ARG A 8 36.23 -39.37 70.12
CA ARG A 8 35.10 -38.44 69.85
C ARG A 8 35.55 -37.03 69.45
N ARG A 9 36.63 -36.89 68.67
CA ARG A 9 36.93 -35.64 67.96
C ARG A 9 37.56 -35.93 66.61
N ARG A 10 36.76 -36.49 65.70
CA ARG A 10 37.06 -36.58 64.25
C ARG A 10 35.81 -37.05 63.53
N ASN A 11 34.87 -36.13 63.26
CA ASN A 11 33.87 -36.21 62.17
C ASN A 11 32.85 -35.06 62.23
N LYS A 12 33.31 -33.81 62.39
CA LYS A 12 32.47 -32.61 62.16
C LYS A 12 33.21 -31.51 61.41
N TRP A 13 34.09 -31.88 60.48
CA TRP A 13 34.82 -30.92 59.64
C TRP A 13 35.04 -31.43 58.20
N ARG A 14 34.03 -32.12 57.63
CA ARG A 14 34.08 -32.61 56.24
C ARG A 14 32.76 -32.51 55.45
N SER A 15 31.78 -31.71 55.87
CA SER A 15 30.51 -31.60 55.12
C SER A 15 30.02 -30.18 54.79
N ARG A 16 30.87 -29.15 54.87
CA ARG A 16 30.48 -27.78 54.49
C ARG A 16 31.04 -27.27 53.15
N PHE A 17 31.78 -28.08 52.39
CA PHE A 17 32.34 -27.69 51.09
C PHE A 17 31.86 -28.55 49.91
N SER A 18 30.56 -28.90 49.88
CA SER A 18 29.97 -29.59 48.71
C SER A 18 28.55 -29.12 48.40
N ARG A 19 28.33 -27.79 48.38
CA ARG A 19 27.06 -27.22 47.91
C ARG A 19 27.18 -26.14 46.83
N ASN A 20 28.37 -25.89 46.28
CA ASN A 20 28.56 -24.88 45.22
C ASN A 20 28.99 -25.40 43.83
N SER A 21 29.12 -26.70 43.60
CA SER A 21 29.55 -27.21 42.28
C SER A 21 28.46 -27.16 41.19
N LYS A 22 27.18 -27.07 41.55
CA LYS A 22 26.06 -27.00 40.58
C LYS A 22 25.89 -25.61 39.94
N GLY A 23 26.25 -24.53 40.64
CA GLY A 23 26.18 -23.15 40.12
C GLY A 23 27.34 -22.78 39.18
N VAL A 24 28.54 -23.33 39.43
CA VAL A 24 29.73 -23.09 38.60
C VAL A 24 29.60 -23.75 37.21
N ASN A 25 28.94 -24.91 37.11
CA ASN A 25 28.69 -25.55 35.82
C ASN A 25 27.59 -24.86 35.00
N ARG A 26 26.55 -24.34 35.64
CA ARG A 26 25.50 -23.57 34.96
C ARG A 26 26.01 -22.22 34.45
N SER A 27 26.81 -21.49 35.24
CA SER A 27 27.43 -20.23 34.81
C SER A 27 28.42 -20.43 33.65
N ARG A 28 29.26 -21.48 33.69
CA ARG A 28 30.15 -21.83 32.56
C ARG A 28 29.38 -22.21 31.29
N LEU A 29 28.24 -22.91 31.43
CA LEU A 29 27.37 -23.23 30.31
C LEU A 29 26.71 -21.97 29.73
N MET A 30 26.20 -21.07 30.58
CA MET A 30 25.63 -19.78 30.16
C MET A 30 26.65 -18.89 29.45
N VAL A 31 27.89 -18.85 29.93
CA VAL A 31 28.98 -18.11 29.27
C VAL A 31 29.34 -18.74 27.91
N LYS A 32 29.35 -20.07 27.80
CA LYS A 32 29.57 -20.75 26.51
C LYS A 32 28.44 -20.46 25.52
N ILE A 33 27.18 -20.52 25.96
CA ILE A 33 26.01 -20.17 25.15
C ILE A 33 26.10 -18.72 24.71
N ALA A 34 26.37 -17.77 25.62
CA ALA A 34 26.51 -16.36 25.30
C ALA A 34 27.65 -16.09 24.29
N LYS A 35 28.80 -16.77 24.44
CA LYS A 35 29.91 -16.66 23.48
C LYS A 35 29.57 -17.23 22.11
N LEU A 36 28.88 -18.37 22.06
CA LEU A 36 28.41 -18.96 20.80
C LEU A 36 27.33 -18.11 20.13
N SER A 37 26.40 -17.55 20.91
CA SER A 37 25.41 -16.59 20.41
C SER A 37 26.06 -15.32 19.87
N PHE A 38 27.03 -14.75 20.61
CA PHE A 38 27.79 -13.59 20.17
C PHE A 38 28.59 -13.89 18.89
N LEU A 39 29.28 -15.03 18.82
CA LEU A 39 30.00 -15.46 17.62
C LEU A 39 29.05 -15.67 16.44
N GLY A 40 27.87 -16.25 16.68
CA GLY A 40 26.82 -16.38 15.67
C GLY A 40 26.34 -15.03 15.14
N VAL A 41 26.09 -14.06 16.03
CA VAL A 41 25.73 -12.68 15.64
C VAL A 41 26.85 -12.04 14.81
N VAL A 42 28.11 -12.15 15.25
CA VAL A 42 29.28 -11.60 14.54
C VAL A 42 29.44 -12.23 13.15
N LEU A 43 29.28 -13.55 13.03
CA LEU A 43 29.33 -14.24 11.74
C LEU A 43 28.17 -13.85 10.81
N VAL A 44 26.97 -13.62 11.35
CA VAL A 44 25.84 -13.07 10.59
C VAL A 44 26.15 -11.66 10.10
N PHE A 45 26.73 -10.80 10.94
CA PHE A 45 27.13 -9.44 10.55
C PHE A 45 28.26 -9.44 9.50
N LEU A 46 29.26 -10.31 9.63
CA LEU A 46 30.33 -10.49 8.64
C LEU A 46 29.78 -11.06 7.33
N GLY A 47 28.87 -12.03 7.40
CA GLY A 47 28.16 -12.56 6.25
C GLY A 47 27.36 -11.47 5.53
N LEU A 48 26.63 -10.62 6.27
CA LEU A 48 25.94 -9.45 5.72
C LEU A 48 26.91 -8.48 5.05
N PHE A 49 28.08 -8.22 5.62
CA PHE A 49 29.09 -7.33 5.04
C PHE A 49 29.71 -7.85 3.73
N ILE A 50 29.74 -9.16 3.51
CA ILE A 50 30.23 -9.79 2.27
C ILE A 50 29.11 -9.91 1.23
N VAL A 51 27.90 -10.26 1.68
CA VAL A 51 26.71 -10.47 0.86
C VAL A 51 26.20 -9.13 0.31
N LEU A 52 26.05 -8.10 1.13
CA LEU A 52 25.44 -6.83 0.72
C LEU A 52 26.16 -6.13 -0.46
N PRO A 53 27.51 -6.03 -0.52
CA PRO A 53 28.20 -5.47 -1.68
C PRO A 53 28.00 -6.30 -2.94
N PHE A 54 28.02 -7.64 -2.84
CA PHE A 54 27.78 -8.53 -3.99
C PHE A 54 26.38 -8.34 -4.57
N PHE A 55 25.38 -8.11 -3.72
CA PHE A 55 24.00 -7.83 -4.15
C PHE A 55 23.78 -6.39 -4.64
N ALA A 56 24.63 -5.43 -4.24
CA ALA A 56 24.57 -4.06 -4.73
C ALA A 56 24.93 -3.92 -6.23
N PHE A 57 25.72 -4.85 -6.78
CA PHE A 57 26.10 -4.84 -8.20
C PHE A 57 24.94 -5.11 -9.18
N ASN A 58 23.80 -5.65 -8.71
CA ASN A 58 22.63 -5.97 -9.55
C ASN A 58 21.34 -5.28 -9.05
N LEU A 59 21.46 -4.10 -8.43
CA LEU A 59 20.32 -3.29 -8.04
C LEU A 59 19.96 -2.28 -9.15
N PRO A 60 18.67 -2.06 -9.43
CA PRO A 60 18.26 -0.92 -10.23
C PRO A 60 18.68 0.39 -9.55
N SER A 61 18.91 1.43 -10.35
CA SER A 61 19.19 2.76 -9.80
C SER A 61 18.02 3.24 -8.92
N PRO A 62 18.27 3.76 -7.71
CA PRO A 62 17.24 4.36 -6.86
C PRO A 62 16.44 5.47 -7.54
N ASP A 63 17.02 6.15 -8.53
CA ASP A 63 16.35 7.23 -9.26
C ASP A 63 15.18 6.76 -10.12
N LYS A 64 15.13 5.46 -10.45
CA LYS A 64 14.01 4.85 -11.15
C LYS A 64 12.76 4.72 -10.27
N VAL A 65 12.84 5.02 -8.98
CA VAL A 65 11.66 5.04 -8.10
C VAL A 65 10.70 6.17 -8.47
N VAL A 66 11.24 7.25 -9.06
CA VAL A 66 10.43 8.33 -9.61
C VAL A 66 9.93 7.89 -10.99
N ARG A 67 8.65 7.53 -11.07
CA ARG A 67 8.02 7.18 -12.33
C ARG A 67 7.97 8.39 -13.26
N ARG A 68 8.34 8.18 -14.52
CA ARG A 68 8.29 9.20 -15.58
C ARG A 68 7.38 8.82 -16.75
N GLU A 69 6.94 7.56 -16.79
CA GLU A 69 6.17 6.96 -17.88
C GLU A 69 5.19 5.92 -17.33
N GLY A 70 4.20 5.55 -18.13
CA GLY A 70 3.13 4.63 -17.72
C GLY A 70 2.04 5.31 -16.89
N PHE A 71 1.85 6.62 -17.10
CA PHE A 71 0.70 7.36 -16.62
C PHE A 71 -0.43 7.30 -17.65
N SER A 72 -1.66 7.22 -17.18
CA SER A 72 -2.84 7.13 -18.05
C SER A 72 -3.11 8.45 -18.75
N THR A 73 -3.52 8.39 -20.01
CA THR A 73 -4.02 9.58 -20.73
C THR A 73 -5.49 9.80 -20.39
N LYS A 74 -5.80 10.95 -19.79
CA LYS A 74 -7.17 11.33 -19.44
C LYS A 74 -7.87 11.98 -20.62
N ILE A 75 -9.03 11.47 -21.00
CA ILE A 75 -9.94 12.10 -21.95
C ILE A 75 -11.04 12.79 -21.14
N VAL A 76 -11.21 14.09 -21.37
CA VAL A 76 -12.23 14.91 -20.74
C VAL A 76 -13.14 15.57 -21.77
N ASP A 77 -14.36 15.89 -21.36
CA ASP A 77 -15.29 16.70 -22.14
C ASP A 77 -14.82 18.16 -22.23
N ARG A 78 -15.57 19.01 -22.94
CA ARG A 78 -15.24 20.43 -23.12
C ARG A 78 -15.22 21.23 -21.79
N ASN A 79 -15.90 20.73 -20.77
CA ASN A 79 -16.05 21.35 -19.45
C ASN A 79 -15.06 20.78 -18.42
N GLY A 80 -14.26 19.77 -18.81
CA GLY A 80 -13.27 19.12 -17.96
C GLY A 80 -13.77 17.89 -17.21
N ASN A 81 -15.01 17.44 -17.45
CA ASN A 81 -15.54 16.20 -16.87
C ASN A 81 -14.82 14.98 -17.47
N ALA A 82 -14.43 14.04 -16.62
CA ALA A 82 -13.77 12.82 -17.07
C ALA A 82 -14.71 11.95 -17.93
N LEU A 83 -14.20 11.52 -19.09
CA LEU A 83 -14.90 10.61 -20.00
C LEU A 83 -14.31 9.21 -19.94
N TYR A 84 -12.98 9.11 -20.01
CA TYR A 84 -12.27 7.84 -19.98
C TYR A 84 -10.77 8.06 -19.76
N ASP A 85 -10.09 7.05 -19.21
CA ASP A 85 -8.63 7.02 -19.10
C ASP A 85 -8.08 5.92 -20.01
N ILE A 86 -7.15 6.26 -20.90
CA ILE A 86 -6.43 5.28 -21.72
C ILE A 86 -5.20 4.79 -20.95
N PHE A 87 -5.08 3.47 -20.83
CA PHE A 87 -3.99 2.76 -20.15
C PHE A 87 -3.88 1.33 -20.67
N ILE A 88 -2.75 0.67 -20.40
CA ILE A 88 -2.53 -0.74 -20.73
C ILE A 88 -3.10 -1.62 -19.62
N ASP A 89 -2.34 -1.79 -18.53
CA ASP A 89 -2.70 -2.67 -17.43
C ASP A 89 -3.12 -1.90 -16.17
N GLU A 90 -2.57 -0.71 -15.98
CA GLU A 90 -2.59 0.00 -14.71
C GLU A 90 -2.99 1.46 -14.93
N ARG A 91 -4.14 1.82 -14.37
CA ARG A 91 -4.67 3.18 -14.38
C ARG A 91 -3.97 3.99 -13.32
N ARG A 92 -3.17 4.98 -13.73
CA ARG A 92 -2.39 5.86 -12.86
C ARG A 92 -2.57 7.32 -13.23
N THR A 93 -2.81 8.14 -12.22
CA THR A 93 -2.79 9.60 -12.35
C THR A 93 -1.82 10.15 -11.32
N LEU A 94 -0.87 10.98 -11.78
CA LEU A 94 0.07 11.64 -10.89
C LEU A 94 -0.65 12.72 -10.08
N VAL A 95 -0.49 12.67 -8.75
CA VAL A 95 -0.94 13.72 -7.84
C VAL A 95 0.22 14.22 -6.96
N GLU A 96 0.30 15.53 -6.77
CA GLU A 96 1.27 16.15 -5.88
C GLU A 96 0.83 16.01 -4.42
N ILE A 97 1.80 15.90 -3.49
CA ILE A 97 1.51 15.70 -2.07
C ILE A 97 0.60 16.78 -1.46
N LYS A 98 0.65 18.01 -2.01
CA LYS A 98 -0.14 19.15 -1.56
C LYS A 98 -1.63 19.01 -1.89
N ASP A 99 -1.96 18.24 -2.91
CA ASP A 99 -3.33 17.99 -3.36
C ASP A 99 -3.92 16.74 -2.68
N ILE A 100 -3.11 15.98 -1.93
CA ILE A 100 -3.56 14.85 -1.14
C ILE A 100 -4.00 15.35 0.25
N PRO A 101 -5.23 15.08 0.69
CA PRO A 101 -5.71 15.49 2.00
C PRO A 101 -4.83 14.97 3.14
N GLN A 102 -4.62 15.82 4.15
CA GLN A 102 -3.84 15.45 5.33
C GLN A 102 -4.40 14.20 6.01
N VAL A 103 -5.73 14.09 6.09
CA VAL A 103 -6.43 12.94 6.68
C VAL A 103 -6.08 11.62 6.00
N LEU A 104 -5.92 11.59 4.67
CA LEU A 104 -5.52 10.41 3.90
C LEU A 104 -4.05 10.06 4.12
N ARG A 105 -3.17 11.08 4.18
CA ARG A 105 -1.75 10.91 4.53
C ARG A 105 -1.61 10.28 5.90
N ASP A 106 -2.35 10.79 6.89
CA ASP A 106 -2.32 10.34 8.27
C ASP A 106 -2.94 8.94 8.42
N ALA A 107 -4.04 8.66 7.72
CA ALA A 107 -4.65 7.33 7.68
C ALA A 107 -3.67 6.27 7.17
N THR A 108 -2.99 6.57 6.05
CA THR A 108 -2.01 5.68 5.41
C THR A 108 -0.83 5.43 6.33
N VAL A 109 -0.26 6.50 6.91
CA VAL A 109 0.86 6.38 7.86
C VAL A 109 0.45 5.58 9.09
N SER A 110 -0.72 5.85 9.69
CA SER A 110 -1.18 5.16 10.91
C SER A 110 -1.34 3.65 10.72
N ILE A 111 -1.89 3.23 9.57
CA ILE A 111 -2.20 1.82 9.34
C ILE A 111 -1.03 1.02 8.76
N GLU A 112 -0.23 1.62 7.85
CA GLU A 112 0.86 0.92 7.16
C GLU A 112 2.19 1.08 7.90
N ASP A 113 2.49 2.24 8.45
CA ASP A 113 3.82 2.55 9.01
C ASP A 113 3.81 3.72 10.00
N LYS A 114 3.28 3.50 11.21
CA LYS A 114 3.07 4.58 12.20
C LYS A 114 4.33 5.38 12.57
N ASN A 115 5.51 4.80 12.36
CA ASN A 115 6.79 5.42 12.68
C ASN A 115 7.46 5.99 11.42
N PHE A 116 6.74 6.10 10.31
CA PHE A 116 7.27 6.47 9.00
C PHE A 116 8.20 7.68 9.06
N TYR A 117 7.76 8.78 9.68
CA TYR A 117 8.57 10.00 9.79
C TYR A 117 9.76 9.91 10.76
N LYS A 118 9.85 8.85 11.58
CA LYS A 118 10.88 8.68 12.63
C LYS A 118 12.05 7.80 12.20
N HIS A 119 11.84 6.87 11.26
CA HIS A 119 12.88 5.94 10.82
C HIS A 119 13.48 6.32 9.47
N GLN A 120 14.52 5.60 9.01
CA GLN A 120 15.20 5.83 7.72
C GLN A 120 15.13 4.56 6.86
N GLY A 121 13.93 4.20 6.39
CA GLY A 121 13.69 3.02 5.53
C GLY A 121 13.38 1.71 6.24
N PHE A 122 13.67 1.59 7.53
CA PHE A 122 13.46 0.36 8.30
C PHE A 122 13.00 0.64 9.74
N ASP A 123 11.93 -0.03 10.19
CA ASP A 123 11.44 0.03 11.57
C ASP A 123 11.70 -1.31 12.32
N PRO A 124 12.78 -1.41 13.13
CA PRO A 124 13.06 -2.59 13.93
C PRO A 124 11.93 -2.92 14.92
N PHE A 125 11.28 -1.91 15.50
CA PHE A 125 10.18 -2.10 16.43
C PHE A 125 8.90 -2.55 15.72
N GLY A 126 8.66 -2.04 14.51
CA GLY A 126 7.61 -2.51 13.60
C GLY A 126 7.76 -3.99 13.27
N MET A 127 8.97 -4.42 12.89
CA MET A 127 9.26 -5.84 12.62
C MET A 127 9.12 -6.73 13.85
N LEU A 128 9.64 -6.29 15.01
CA LEU A 128 9.51 -7.03 16.25
C LEU A 128 8.04 -7.19 16.65
N ARG A 129 7.23 -6.12 16.54
CA ARG A 129 5.78 -6.18 16.77
C ARG A 129 5.11 -7.17 15.83
N GLY A 130 5.41 -7.12 14.53
CA GLY A 130 4.87 -8.06 13.53
C GLY A 130 5.21 -9.51 13.84
N PHE A 131 6.44 -9.78 14.28
CA PHE A 131 6.90 -11.11 14.69
C PHE A 131 6.22 -11.60 15.96
N THR A 132 6.09 -10.77 17.00
CA THR A 132 5.39 -11.15 18.24
C THR A 132 3.92 -11.48 18.02
N ARG A 133 3.27 -10.88 17.00
CA ARG A 133 1.88 -11.19 16.64
C ARG A 133 1.66 -12.62 16.15
N ILE A 134 2.70 -13.29 15.62
CA ILE A 134 2.65 -14.72 15.28
C ILE A 134 2.30 -15.55 16.51
N PHE A 135 2.95 -15.26 17.64
CA PHE A 135 2.76 -16.00 18.89
C PHE A 135 1.43 -15.68 19.58
N THR A 136 0.87 -14.49 19.35
CA THR A 136 -0.38 -14.07 20.01
C THR A 136 -1.64 -14.27 19.16
N ARG A 137 -1.52 -14.25 17.83
CA ARG A 137 -2.66 -14.22 16.88
C ARG A 137 -2.57 -15.26 15.76
N GLY A 138 -1.50 -16.06 15.72
CA GLY A 138 -1.36 -17.18 14.77
C GLY A 138 -0.92 -16.79 13.36
N TYR A 139 -0.72 -15.50 13.07
CA TYR A 139 -0.20 -15.02 11.78
C TYR A 139 0.74 -13.82 11.96
N ALA A 140 1.71 -13.68 11.05
CA ALA A 140 2.59 -12.52 10.99
C ALA A 140 1.81 -11.33 10.41
N GLN A 141 1.85 -10.18 11.08
CA GLN A 141 1.39 -8.93 10.48
C GLN A 141 2.58 -8.20 9.84
N GLY A 142 2.32 -7.54 8.70
CA GLY A 142 3.33 -6.83 7.92
C GLY A 142 4.22 -5.93 8.77
N GLY A 143 5.53 -6.15 8.70
CA GLY A 143 6.56 -5.29 9.30
C GLY A 143 7.36 -4.52 8.26
N SER A 144 6.85 -4.39 7.03
CA SER A 144 7.52 -3.63 5.97
C SER A 144 7.13 -2.16 6.03
N THR A 145 8.11 -1.27 5.94
CA THR A 145 7.89 0.19 5.92
C THR A 145 7.28 0.66 4.60
N LEU A 146 6.70 1.85 4.57
CA LEU A 146 6.17 2.46 3.33
C LEU A 146 7.24 2.55 2.24
N THR A 147 8.47 2.90 2.61
CA THR A 147 9.61 2.95 1.68
C THR A 147 9.92 1.57 1.08
N GLN A 148 9.88 0.50 1.89
CA GLN A 148 10.07 -0.86 1.38
C GLN A 148 8.93 -1.28 0.45
N GLN A 149 7.69 -0.89 0.78
CA GLN A 149 6.55 -1.17 -0.07
C GLN A 149 6.64 -0.42 -1.41
N LEU A 150 7.07 0.83 -1.40
CA LEU A 150 7.34 1.62 -2.61
C LEU A 150 8.39 0.94 -3.50
N VAL A 151 9.53 0.54 -2.92
CA VAL A 151 10.57 -0.19 -3.66
C VAL A 151 10.02 -1.47 -4.29
N LYS A 152 9.25 -2.25 -3.52
CA LYS A 152 8.64 -3.48 -3.98
C LYS A 152 7.73 -3.24 -5.19
N ASN A 153 6.94 -2.16 -5.17
CA ASN A 153 5.96 -1.88 -6.21
C ASN A 153 6.60 -1.32 -7.49
N VAL A 154 7.69 -0.54 -7.38
CA VAL A 154 8.23 0.20 -8.53
C VAL A 154 9.50 -0.43 -9.10
N LEU A 155 10.40 -0.96 -8.26
CA LEU A 155 11.76 -1.30 -8.66
C LEU A 155 12.03 -2.80 -8.79
N LEU A 156 11.19 -3.64 -8.19
CA LEU A 156 11.47 -5.07 -8.06
C LEU A 156 10.36 -5.92 -8.66
N SER A 157 10.73 -7.13 -9.07
CA SER A 157 9.77 -8.13 -9.53
C SER A 157 8.89 -8.62 -8.37
N PRO A 158 7.69 -9.16 -8.65
CA PRO A 158 6.77 -9.67 -7.63
C PRO A 158 7.22 -10.98 -6.94
N GLU A 159 8.37 -11.55 -7.33
CA GLU A 159 8.88 -12.85 -6.85
C GLU A 159 9.16 -12.91 -5.35
N ARG A 160 8.45 -13.75 -4.58
CA ARG A 160 8.61 -13.81 -3.12
C ARG A 160 9.85 -14.59 -2.65
N THR A 161 11.05 -14.00 -2.82
CA THR A 161 12.32 -14.57 -2.35
C THR A 161 12.96 -13.77 -1.22
N ILE A 162 13.78 -14.43 -0.38
CA ILE A 162 14.61 -13.75 0.64
C ILE A 162 15.55 -12.75 -0.04
N TRP A 163 16.07 -13.10 -1.21
CA TRP A 163 16.94 -12.24 -2.01
C TRP A 163 16.26 -10.93 -2.41
N ARG A 164 15.02 -10.99 -2.92
CA ARG A 164 14.24 -9.78 -3.19
C ARG A 164 14.07 -8.94 -1.92
N LYS A 165 13.83 -9.55 -0.75
CA LYS A 165 13.66 -8.82 0.51
C LYS A 165 14.94 -8.11 0.97
N ILE A 166 16.12 -8.68 0.70
CA ILE A 166 17.41 -8.00 0.94
C ILE A 166 17.55 -6.80 -0.01
N LYS A 167 17.21 -6.97 -1.31
CA LYS A 167 17.21 -5.86 -2.29
C LYS A 167 16.27 -4.74 -1.87
N GLU A 168 15.07 -5.06 -1.40
CA GLU A 168 14.10 -4.08 -0.86
C GLU A 168 14.72 -3.25 0.26
N PHE A 169 15.38 -3.90 1.22
CA PHE A 169 16.00 -3.23 2.36
C PHE A 169 17.11 -2.27 1.93
N VAL A 170 18.01 -2.71 1.06
CA VAL A 170 19.13 -1.88 0.57
C VAL A 170 18.62 -0.66 -0.21
N LEU A 171 17.69 -0.88 -1.15
CA LEU A 171 17.10 0.19 -1.95
C LEU A 171 16.29 1.17 -1.10
N ALA A 172 15.56 0.69 -0.08
CA ALA A 172 14.82 1.57 0.83
C ALA A 172 15.75 2.54 1.56
N ILE A 173 16.91 2.07 2.05
CA ILE A 173 17.91 2.95 2.67
C ILE A 173 18.47 3.95 1.66
N GLN A 174 18.72 3.54 0.42
CA GLN A 174 19.24 4.45 -0.62
C GLN A 174 18.22 5.54 -0.98
N ILE A 175 16.94 5.19 -1.08
CA ILE A 175 15.84 6.15 -1.35
C ILE A 175 15.69 7.13 -0.19
N GLU A 176 15.73 6.65 1.05
CA GLU A 176 15.58 7.49 2.27
C GLU A 176 16.73 8.48 2.47
N ARG A 177 17.89 8.21 1.89
CA ARG A 177 19.01 9.16 1.87
C ARG A 177 18.85 10.25 0.80
N ARG A 178 17.99 10.04 -0.18
CA ARG A 178 17.89 10.87 -1.39
C ARG A 178 16.62 11.68 -1.46
N TYR A 179 15.53 11.16 -0.91
CA TYR A 179 14.20 11.76 -0.95
C TYR A 179 13.72 12.05 0.47
N SER A 180 13.01 13.17 0.63
CA SER A 180 12.32 13.50 1.88
C SER A 180 11.15 12.54 2.13
N LYS A 181 10.67 12.49 3.38
CA LYS A 181 9.52 11.66 3.77
C LYS A 181 8.27 11.99 2.97
N ASP A 182 8.00 13.26 2.73
CA ASP A 182 6.83 13.68 1.95
C ASP A 182 6.94 13.26 0.48
N GLN A 183 8.13 13.34 -0.11
CA GLN A 183 8.35 12.83 -1.47
C GLN A 183 8.16 11.30 -1.53
N ILE A 184 8.65 10.56 -0.53
CA ILE A 184 8.48 9.11 -0.46
C ILE A 184 6.99 8.75 -0.29
N LEU A 185 6.27 9.47 0.58
CA LEU A 185 4.83 9.26 0.78
C LEU A 185 4.04 9.59 -0.50
N GLN A 186 4.39 10.67 -1.20
CA GLN A 186 3.79 11.02 -2.49
C GLN A 186 4.01 9.90 -3.51
N MET A 187 5.24 9.43 -3.66
CA MET A 187 5.55 8.34 -4.58
C MET A 187 4.81 7.06 -4.20
N TYR A 188 4.75 6.72 -2.91
CA TYR A 188 3.98 5.57 -2.43
C TYR A 188 2.50 5.70 -2.79
N LEU A 189 1.88 6.85 -2.49
CA LEU A 189 0.45 7.06 -2.73
C LEU A 189 0.11 7.07 -4.22
N ASN A 190 1.04 7.42 -5.10
CA ASN A 190 0.88 7.34 -6.56
C ASN A 190 1.13 5.92 -7.13
N GLU A 191 1.78 5.04 -6.38
CA GLU A 191 2.21 3.70 -6.86
C GLU A 191 1.57 2.54 -6.10
N ALA A 192 0.84 2.81 -5.01
CA ALA A 192 0.16 1.76 -4.27
C ALA A 192 -0.99 1.16 -5.11
N PRO A 193 -1.13 -0.17 -5.15
CA PRO A 193 -2.29 -0.82 -5.76
C PRO A 193 -3.49 -0.70 -4.83
N TYR A 194 -4.62 -0.20 -5.33
CA TYR A 194 -5.87 -0.08 -4.55
C TYR A 194 -6.92 -1.12 -4.95
N GLY A 195 -6.77 -1.76 -6.12
CA GLY A 195 -7.60 -2.89 -6.55
C GLY A 195 -7.95 -2.80 -8.03
N GLY A 196 -8.14 -3.95 -8.68
CA GLY A 196 -8.36 -4.00 -10.13
C GLY A 196 -7.24 -3.30 -10.89
N THR A 197 -7.59 -2.35 -11.74
CA THR A 197 -6.65 -1.52 -12.51
C THR A 197 -6.26 -0.23 -11.79
N ALA A 198 -6.83 0.09 -10.62
CA ALA A 198 -6.56 1.34 -9.90
C ALA A 198 -5.20 1.29 -9.17
N TRP A 199 -4.22 1.99 -9.74
CA TRP A 199 -2.90 2.20 -9.17
C TRP A 199 -2.69 3.67 -8.86
N GLY A 200 -2.34 3.96 -7.62
CA GLY A 200 -2.28 5.31 -7.12
C GLY A 200 -3.63 5.83 -6.63
N VAL A 201 -3.56 6.77 -5.69
CA VAL A 201 -4.69 7.18 -4.87
C VAL A 201 -5.71 8.04 -5.61
N GLU A 202 -5.28 8.83 -6.59
CA GLU A 202 -6.19 9.60 -7.45
C GLU A 202 -7.06 8.66 -8.31
N ALA A 203 -6.43 7.66 -8.95
CA ALA A 203 -7.16 6.66 -9.72
C ALA A 203 -8.12 5.86 -8.82
N ALA A 204 -7.74 5.57 -7.58
CA ALA A 204 -8.60 4.90 -6.60
C ALA A 204 -9.79 5.77 -6.20
N SER A 205 -9.56 7.04 -5.88
CA SER A 205 -10.59 8.02 -5.53
C SER A 205 -11.65 8.14 -6.63
N GLU A 206 -11.22 8.29 -7.88
CA GLU A 206 -12.12 8.31 -9.04
C GLU A 206 -12.83 6.97 -9.23
N THR A 207 -12.15 5.85 -8.99
CA THR A 207 -12.71 4.49 -9.18
C THR A 207 -13.80 4.13 -8.18
N TYR A 208 -13.63 4.53 -6.92
CA TYR A 208 -14.52 4.12 -5.84
C TYR A 208 -15.57 5.18 -5.52
N PHE A 209 -15.21 6.46 -5.60
CA PHE A 209 -16.09 7.55 -5.15
C PHE A 209 -16.44 8.54 -6.27
N GLY A 210 -15.79 8.47 -7.43
CA GLY A 210 -16.01 9.43 -8.52
C GLY A 210 -15.54 10.86 -8.16
N LYS A 211 -14.60 10.98 -7.21
CA LYS A 211 -14.12 12.26 -6.66
C LYS A 211 -12.65 12.47 -6.98
N ASN A 212 -12.23 13.74 -7.01
CA ASN A 212 -10.81 14.06 -6.94
C ASN A 212 -10.27 13.69 -5.56
N VAL A 213 -9.01 13.24 -5.45
CA VAL A 213 -8.44 12.85 -4.15
C VAL A 213 -8.48 13.98 -3.13
N ARG A 214 -8.39 15.24 -3.57
CA ARG A 214 -8.43 16.43 -2.70
C ARG A 214 -9.76 16.60 -1.96
N ASP A 215 -10.83 16.01 -2.50
CA ASP A 215 -12.19 16.16 -2.00
C ASP A 215 -12.61 15.00 -1.08
N LEU A 216 -11.70 14.07 -0.78
CA LEU A 216 -11.98 12.93 0.08
C LEU A 216 -12.18 13.33 1.53
N ASN A 217 -13.23 12.76 2.14
CA ASN A 217 -13.49 12.88 3.57
C ASN A 217 -12.71 11.83 4.39
N LEU A 218 -12.89 11.85 5.73
CA LEU A 218 -12.22 10.93 6.65
C LEU A 218 -12.54 9.45 6.37
N VAL A 219 -13.81 9.10 6.13
CA VAL A 219 -14.24 7.72 5.89
C VAL A 219 -13.65 7.20 4.59
N GLU A 220 -13.78 7.97 3.51
CA GLU A 220 -13.24 7.60 2.20
C GLU A 220 -11.72 7.47 2.24
N SER A 221 -11.05 8.38 2.96
CA SER A 221 -9.60 8.32 3.20
C SER A 221 -9.19 7.09 3.99
N ALA A 222 -9.96 6.72 5.02
CA ALA A 222 -9.71 5.52 5.81
C ALA A 222 -9.94 4.23 5.01
N ILE A 223 -10.95 4.21 4.14
CA ILE A 223 -11.19 3.11 3.19
C ILE A 223 -9.96 2.96 2.28
N LEU A 224 -9.57 4.03 1.58
CA LEU A 224 -8.43 3.99 0.66
C LEU A 224 -7.14 3.57 1.36
N ALA A 225 -6.82 4.13 2.52
CA ALA A 225 -5.64 3.74 3.30
C ALA A 225 -5.64 2.26 3.72
N GLY A 226 -6.83 1.65 3.85
CA GLY A 226 -6.99 0.24 4.20
C GLY A 226 -6.74 -0.73 3.04
N LEU A 227 -7.03 -0.32 1.80
CA LEU A 227 -7.02 -1.17 0.60
C LEU A 227 -5.65 -1.80 0.27
N PRO A 228 -4.50 -1.07 0.28
CA PRO A 228 -3.21 -1.57 -0.20
C PRO A 228 -2.73 -2.88 0.42
N GLN A 229 -3.18 -3.22 1.63
CA GLN A 229 -2.81 -4.46 2.30
C GLN A 229 -3.30 -5.71 1.54
N ARG A 230 -4.54 -5.70 1.06
CA ARG A 230 -5.15 -6.78 0.25
C ARG A 230 -6.10 -6.16 -0.79
N PRO A 231 -5.58 -5.52 -1.84
CA PRO A 231 -6.38 -4.69 -2.76
C PRO A 231 -7.53 -5.46 -3.41
N SER A 232 -7.29 -6.70 -3.84
CA SER A 232 -8.31 -7.55 -4.47
C SER A 232 -9.42 -8.00 -3.53
N VAL A 233 -9.19 -7.98 -2.22
CA VAL A 233 -10.12 -8.48 -1.19
C VAL A 233 -10.90 -7.33 -0.58
N TYR A 234 -10.21 -6.24 -0.24
CA TYR A 234 -10.86 -5.07 0.34
C TYR A 234 -11.53 -4.18 -0.69
N SER A 235 -11.39 -4.45 -1.99
CA SER A 235 -12.18 -3.74 -3.00
C SER A 235 -13.68 -4.01 -2.79
N PRO A 236 -14.55 -2.97 -2.79
CA PRO A 236 -16.00 -3.14 -2.74
C PRO A 236 -16.55 -3.92 -3.97
N TYR A 237 -15.77 -4.01 -5.04
CA TYR A 237 -16.09 -4.81 -6.23
C TYR A 237 -15.59 -6.26 -6.16
N SER A 238 -15.09 -6.70 -5.01
CA SER A 238 -14.64 -8.08 -4.81
C SER A 238 -15.83 -9.03 -4.55
N PRO A 239 -15.62 -10.36 -4.57
CA PRO A 239 -16.64 -11.32 -4.12
C PRO A 239 -17.07 -11.17 -2.65
N GLU A 240 -16.28 -10.46 -1.83
CA GLU A 240 -16.57 -10.13 -0.44
C GLU A 240 -16.75 -8.60 -0.32
N PRO A 241 -17.89 -8.04 -0.75
CA PRO A 241 -18.06 -6.59 -0.92
C PRO A 241 -17.91 -5.80 0.38
N ASP A 242 -18.14 -6.42 1.56
CA ASP A 242 -18.05 -5.75 2.86
C ASP A 242 -16.69 -5.95 3.58
N ALA A 243 -15.73 -6.65 2.95
CA ALA A 243 -14.44 -6.92 3.59
C ALA A 243 -13.64 -5.65 3.94
N TYR A 244 -13.94 -4.52 3.28
CA TYR A 244 -13.34 -3.21 3.59
C TYR A 244 -13.82 -2.63 4.92
N VAL A 245 -15.00 -2.99 5.41
CA VAL A 245 -15.62 -2.35 6.59
C VAL A 245 -14.75 -2.55 7.83
N GLU A 246 -14.44 -3.80 8.15
CA GLU A 246 -13.59 -4.13 9.31
C GLU A 246 -12.15 -3.64 9.14
N ARG A 247 -11.67 -3.55 7.89
CA ARG A 247 -10.36 -2.96 7.60
C ARG A 247 -10.36 -1.45 7.87
N THR A 248 -11.42 -0.75 7.46
CA THR A 248 -11.61 0.70 7.66
C THR A 248 -11.71 1.04 9.14
N LYS A 249 -12.51 0.27 9.90
CA LYS A 249 -12.57 0.42 11.37
C LYS A 249 -11.20 0.24 12.03
N GLN A 250 -10.36 -0.66 11.51
CA GLN A 250 -8.98 -0.78 12.01
C GLN A 250 -8.13 0.45 11.68
N VAL A 251 -8.31 1.07 10.53
CA VAL A 251 -7.63 2.32 10.15
C VAL A 251 -8.05 3.45 11.08
N LEU A 252 -9.35 3.68 11.24
CA LEU A 252 -9.90 4.71 12.13
C LEU A 252 -9.40 4.55 13.57
N ARG A 253 -9.44 3.33 14.12
CA ARG A 253 -8.90 3.04 15.45
C ARG A 253 -7.41 3.38 15.55
N ARG A 254 -6.63 3.09 14.51
CA ARG A 254 -5.19 3.43 14.47
C ARG A 254 -4.97 4.93 14.44
N MET A 255 -5.72 5.65 13.62
CA MET A 255 -5.65 7.11 13.57
C MET A 255 -5.95 7.73 14.94
N ARG A 256 -6.95 7.21 15.67
CA ARG A 256 -7.23 7.65 17.05
C ARG A 256 -6.09 7.30 18.01
N GLU A 257 -5.61 6.05 17.99
CA GLU A 257 -4.49 5.59 18.83
C GLU A 257 -3.20 6.42 18.62
N ASP A 258 -2.97 6.87 17.39
CA ASP A 258 -1.81 7.69 17.01
C ASP A 258 -2.08 9.21 17.17
N GLY A 259 -3.30 9.61 17.54
CA GLY A 259 -3.68 10.98 17.91
C GLY A 259 -4.08 11.90 16.74
N TYR A 260 -4.39 11.36 15.57
CA TYR A 260 -4.81 12.14 14.40
C TYR A 260 -6.30 12.47 14.38
N ILE A 261 -7.13 11.66 15.05
CA ILE A 261 -8.56 11.89 15.23
C ILE A 261 -8.94 11.67 16.69
N SER A 262 -10.01 12.33 17.12
CA SER A 262 -10.65 12.14 18.41
C SER A 262 -11.51 10.87 18.44
N GLU A 263 -11.95 10.48 19.63
CA GLU A 263 -12.91 9.38 19.80
C GLU A 263 -14.28 9.69 19.19
N GLU A 264 -14.73 10.94 19.27
CA GLU A 264 -15.97 11.40 18.65
C GLU A 264 -15.90 11.34 17.12
N GLU A 265 -14.78 11.76 16.53
CA GLU A 265 -14.55 11.63 15.08
C GLU A 265 -14.48 10.17 14.62
N GLU A 266 -13.86 9.28 15.41
CA GLU A 266 -13.87 7.83 15.12
C GLU A 266 -15.30 7.28 15.13
N GLN A 267 -16.11 7.60 16.15
CA GLN A 267 -17.49 7.11 16.25
C GLN A 267 -18.34 7.62 15.09
N LYS A 268 -18.28 8.92 14.80
CA LYS A 268 -18.99 9.51 13.66
C LYS A 268 -18.57 8.88 12.33
N ALA A 269 -17.26 8.68 12.12
CA ALA A 269 -16.76 8.03 10.90
C ALA A 269 -17.23 6.57 10.78
N GLN A 270 -17.46 5.86 11.89
CA GLN A 270 -18.01 4.52 11.86
C GLN A 270 -19.51 4.52 11.49
N GLU A 271 -20.28 5.52 11.92
CA GLU A 271 -21.68 5.71 11.51
C GLU A 271 -21.77 6.09 10.03
N ASP A 272 -20.95 7.05 9.58
CA ASP A 272 -20.87 7.49 8.19
C ASP A 272 -20.45 6.34 7.25
N LEU A 273 -19.62 5.40 7.73
CA LEU A 273 -19.21 4.20 6.98
C LEU A 273 -20.37 3.27 6.62
N GLU A 274 -21.44 3.22 7.42
CA GLU A 274 -22.61 2.38 7.13
C GLU A 274 -23.42 2.92 5.93
N ASN A 275 -23.28 4.21 5.64
CA ASN A 275 -23.99 4.91 4.56
C ASN A 275 -23.08 5.26 3.38
N ILE A 276 -21.90 4.63 3.28
CA ILE A 276 -20.96 4.92 2.20
C ILE A 276 -21.51 4.44 0.85
N GLU A 277 -21.49 5.32 -0.15
CA GLU A 277 -21.89 4.99 -1.51
C GLU A 277 -20.65 4.85 -2.40
N PHE A 278 -20.54 3.72 -3.09
CA PHE A 278 -19.54 3.51 -4.11
C PHE A 278 -20.11 3.74 -5.50
N GLN A 279 -19.27 4.19 -6.42
CA GLN A 279 -19.59 4.21 -7.84
C GLN A 279 -19.90 2.81 -8.35
N GLU A 280 -20.70 2.72 -9.41
CA GLU A 280 -20.87 1.45 -10.12
C GLU A 280 -19.55 1.03 -10.78
N LYS A 281 -19.30 -0.28 -10.80
CA LYS A 281 -18.11 -0.82 -11.45
C LYS A 281 -18.13 -0.47 -12.94
N GLY A 282 -17.17 0.35 -13.37
CA GLY A 282 -17.06 0.79 -14.77
C GLY A 282 -17.76 2.12 -15.07
N ALA A 283 -18.33 2.80 -14.07
CA ALA A 283 -18.94 4.14 -14.21
C ALA A 283 -17.99 5.21 -14.83
N ASN A 284 -16.68 4.93 -14.84
CA ASN A 284 -15.64 5.79 -15.40
C ASN A 284 -15.53 5.76 -16.93
N PHE A 285 -16.33 4.95 -17.64
CA PHE A 285 -16.33 4.93 -19.11
C PHE A 285 -17.60 5.55 -19.70
N LYS A 286 -17.53 6.85 -19.98
CA LYS A 286 -18.62 7.65 -20.53
C LYS A 286 -18.46 7.87 -22.02
N ALA A 287 -19.58 8.05 -22.73
CA ALA A 287 -19.62 8.34 -24.17
C ALA A 287 -18.74 7.41 -25.04
N PRO A 288 -18.91 6.07 -24.94
CA PRO A 288 -17.95 5.10 -25.45
C PRO A 288 -17.66 5.21 -26.95
N HIS A 289 -18.68 5.46 -27.78
CA HIS A 289 -18.48 5.65 -29.23
C HIS A 289 -17.62 6.88 -29.55
N PHE A 290 -17.84 7.98 -28.85
CA PHE A 290 -17.06 9.20 -29.04
C PHE A 290 -15.63 9.02 -28.52
N VAL A 291 -15.46 8.41 -27.35
CA VAL A 291 -14.13 8.10 -26.79
C VAL A 291 -13.33 7.18 -27.73
N GLN A 292 -13.93 6.13 -28.28
CA GLN A 292 -13.26 5.24 -29.24
C GLN A 292 -12.85 5.99 -30.51
N TYR A 293 -13.70 6.89 -31.01
CA TYR A 293 -13.34 7.77 -32.13
C TYR A 293 -12.14 8.65 -31.81
N ILE A 294 -12.13 9.30 -30.64
CA ILE A 294 -11.02 10.14 -30.17
C ILE A 294 -9.75 9.30 -30.01
N GLN A 295 -9.83 8.13 -29.39
CA GLN A 295 -8.69 7.22 -29.22
C GLN A 295 -8.07 6.88 -30.57
N LYS A 296 -8.88 6.48 -31.57
CA LYS A 296 -8.39 6.20 -32.92
C LYS A 296 -7.73 7.42 -33.56
N ALA A 297 -8.32 8.60 -33.41
CA ALA A 297 -7.76 9.85 -33.94
C ALA A 297 -6.41 10.20 -33.29
N LEU A 298 -6.29 9.99 -31.98
CA LEU A 298 -5.07 10.22 -31.21
C LEU A 298 -3.97 9.24 -31.59
N ILE A 299 -4.27 7.94 -31.69
CA ILE A 299 -3.31 6.91 -32.12
C ILE A 299 -2.77 7.24 -33.50
N ASN A 300 -3.63 7.60 -34.45
CA ASN A 300 -3.20 7.96 -35.81
C ASN A 300 -2.29 9.20 -35.84
N ARG A 301 -2.45 10.12 -34.89
CA ARG A 301 -1.72 11.40 -34.87
C ARG A 301 -0.43 11.35 -34.06
N TYR A 302 -0.43 10.65 -32.93
CA TYR A 302 0.64 10.68 -31.93
C TYR A 302 1.32 9.32 -31.71
N GLY A 303 0.73 8.24 -32.24
CA GLY A 303 1.19 6.87 -32.01
C GLY A 303 0.65 6.29 -30.70
N GLU A 304 0.47 4.97 -30.69
CA GLU A 304 -0.14 4.22 -29.58
C GLU A 304 0.61 4.39 -28.25
N GLN A 305 1.93 4.21 -28.25
CA GLN A 305 2.75 4.29 -27.04
C GLN A 305 2.65 5.64 -26.31
N VAL A 306 2.58 6.75 -27.05
CA VAL A 306 2.46 8.10 -26.49
C VAL A 306 1.12 8.27 -25.78
N ILE A 307 0.05 7.72 -26.36
CA ILE A 307 -1.29 7.82 -25.79
C ILE A 307 -1.45 6.90 -24.58
N GLU A 308 -0.89 5.70 -24.63
CA GLU A 308 -1.08 4.72 -23.54
C GLU A 308 -0.22 4.99 -22.30
N GLN A 309 0.93 5.65 -22.46
CA GLN A 309 1.92 5.79 -21.38
C GLN A 309 2.37 7.23 -21.11
N GLY A 310 1.94 8.19 -21.94
CA GLY A 310 2.43 9.56 -21.90
C GLY A 310 1.80 10.47 -20.84
N GLY A 311 0.77 10.00 -20.11
CA GLY A 311 0.12 10.80 -19.06
C GLY A 311 -0.54 12.09 -19.58
N LEU A 312 -1.08 12.07 -20.80
CA LEU A 312 -1.63 13.26 -21.43
C LEU A 312 -3.00 13.63 -20.86
N LYS A 313 -3.37 14.92 -20.94
CA LYS A 313 -4.74 15.38 -20.74
C LYS A 313 -5.32 15.83 -22.08
N VAL A 314 -6.33 15.12 -22.57
CA VAL A 314 -7.02 15.39 -23.84
C VAL A 314 -8.37 16.02 -23.56
N THR A 315 -8.50 17.30 -23.88
CA THR A 315 -9.79 18.00 -23.82
C THR A 315 -10.49 17.86 -25.17
N THR A 316 -11.71 17.35 -25.17
CA THR A 316 -12.49 17.09 -26.38
C THR A 316 -13.55 18.17 -26.61
N THR A 317 -14.23 18.09 -27.75
CA THR A 317 -15.38 18.93 -28.04
C THR A 317 -16.69 18.38 -27.49
N LEU A 318 -16.71 17.18 -26.89
CA LEU A 318 -17.95 16.61 -26.36
C LEU A 318 -18.52 17.50 -25.26
N ASP A 319 -19.83 17.64 -25.22
CA ASP A 319 -20.55 18.12 -24.05
C ASP A 319 -21.24 16.91 -23.41
N LEU A 320 -20.80 16.52 -22.21
CA LEU A 320 -21.25 15.27 -21.60
C LEU A 320 -22.74 15.32 -21.23
N GLU A 321 -23.23 16.44 -20.73
CA GLU A 321 -24.64 16.60 -20.36
C GLU A 321 -25.54 16.48 -21.60
N LEU A 322 -25.15 17.13 -22.69
CA LEU A 322 -25.85 16.99 -23.97
C LEU A 322 -25.79 15.55 -24.50
N GLN A 323 -24.63 14.89 -24.40
CA GLN A 323 -24.47 13.49 -24.82
C GLN A 323 -25.40 12.55 -24.04
N GLU A 324 -25.46 12.69 -22.72
CA GLU A 324 -26.33 11.89 -21.85
C GLU A 324 -27.81 12.14 -22.17
N ARG A 325 -28.19 13.40 -22.41
CA ARG A 325 -29.57 13.77 -22.78
C ARG A 325 -29.97 13.18 -24.13
N VAL A 326 -29.11 13.27 -25.14
CA VAL A 326 -29.36 12.70 -26.47
C VAL A 326 -29.44 11.18 -26.39
N GLN A 327 -28.56 10.54 -25.62
CA GLN A 327 -28.59 9.09 -25.41
C GLN A 327 -29.89 8.63 -24.76
N GLN A 328 -30.39 9.38 -23.76
CA GLN A 328 -31.69 9.12 -23.15
C GLN A 328 -32.83 9.20 -24.17
N ILE A 329 -32.88 10.29 -24.97
CA ILE A 329 -33.92 10.46 -25.99
C ILE A 329 -33.90 9.32 -27.00
N VAL A 330 -32.73 8.93 -27.50
CA VAL A 330 -32.61 7.81 -28.45
C VAL A 330 -33.08 6.51 -27.80
N ALA A 331 -32.72 6.23 -26.55
CA ALA A 331 -33.16 5.02 -25.85
C ALA A 331 -34.69 4.98 -25.69
N GLU A 332 -35.30 6.08 -25.27
CA GLU A 332 -36.76 6.21 -25.12
C GLU A 332 -37.50 6.04 -26.45
N GLU A 333 -36.99 6.61 -27.55
CA GLU A 333 -37.60 6.46 -28.88
C GLU A 333 -37.47 5.03 -29.42
N ILE A 334 -36.35 4.35 -29.17
CA ILE A 334 -36.18 2.94 -29.55
C ILE A 334 -37.12 2.04 -28.75
N GLU A 335 -37.29 2.30 -27.46
CA GLU A 335 -38.20 1.53 -26.60
C GLU A 335 -39.64 1.51 -27.14
N LYS A 336 -40.13 2.66 -27.65
CA LYS A 336 -41.47 2.80 -28.24
C LYS A 336 -41.70 1.92 -29.47
N VAL A 337 -40.64 1.54 -30.18
CA VAL A 337 -40.73 0.80 -31.45
C VAL A 337 -40.15 -0.63 -31.36
N LEU A 338 -39.86 -1.12 -30.15
CA LEU A 338 -39.31 -2.47 -29.93
C LEU A 338 -40.22 -3.58 -30.48
N ASN A 339 -41.55 -3.40 -30.42
CA ASN A 339 -42.53 -4.35 -30.95
C ASN A 339 -42.44 -4.53 -32.48
N LEU A 340 -41.78 -3.61 -33.18
CA LEU A 340 -41.51 -3.70 -34.61
C LEU A 340 -40.15 -4.35 -34.91
N ASN A 341 -39.48 -4.93 -33.91
CA ASN A 341 -38.12 -5.47 -33.98
C ASN A 341 -37.06 -4.43 -34.38
N ILE A 342 -37.30 -3.15 -34.09
CA ILE A 342 -36.32 -2.06 -34.26
C ILE A 342 -35.56 -1.92 -32.94
N THR A 343 -34.26 -2.20 -32.95
CA THR A 343 -33.42 -2.28 -31.73
C THR A 343 -32.21 -1.35 -31.75
N ASN A 344 -31.98 -0.60 -32.83
CA ASN A 344 -30.82 0.27 -32.99
C ASN A 344 -31.26 1.70 -33.28
N GLY A 345 -30.61 2.67 -32.62
CA GLY A 345 -30.77 4.09 -32.86
C GLY A 345 -29.40 4.78 -32.93
N ALA A 346 -29.31 5.84 -33.73
CA ALA A 346 -28.09 6.63 -33.83
C ALA A 346 -28.45 8.12 -33.89
N ALA A 347 -27.68 8.94 -33.19
CA ALA A 347 -27.75 10.38 -33.24
C ALA A 347 -26.34 10.96 -33.31
N VAL A 348 -26.16 12.01 -34.11
CA VAL A 348 -24.91 12.77 -34.21
C VAL A 348 -25.27 14.23 -34.09
N VAL A 349 -24.65 14.91 -33.12
CA VAL A 349 -24.85 16.34 -32.88
C VAL A 349 -23.53 17.05 -33.17
N LEU A 350 -23.58 18.06 -34.04
CA LEU A 350 -22.41 18.83 -34.46
C LEU A 350 -22.65 20.31 -34.14
N ASN A 351 -21.57 20.99 -33.75
CA ASN A 351 -21.54 22.44 -33.67
C ASN A 351 -20.95 22.96 -34.99
N PHE A 352 -21.67 23.85 -35.68
CA PHE A 352 -21.28 24.39 -37.00
C PHE A 352 -20.73 25.80 -36.89
#